data_AF-A0A7Y8TIP2-F1
#
_entry.id   AF-A0A7Y8TIP2-F1
#
_cell.length_a   1.000
_cell.length_b   1.000
_cell.length_c   1.000
_cell.angle_alpha   90.00
_cell.angle_beta   90.00
_cell.angle_gamma   90.00
#
_symmetry.space_group_name_H-M   'P 1'
#
loop_
_entity.id
_entity.type
_entity.pdbx_description
1 polymer ?
#
loop_
_entity_poly.entity_id
_entity_poly.type
_entity_poly.pdbx_seq_one_letter_code
_entity_poly.pdbx_strand_id
1 'polypeptide(L)' 'QKTHYYGYKLHSVCGLSGVIRSFNLTKAFVHDIYYLQEVKYELFNYTLIGDRGYLSTSIQFDLFETARIELSLPYRAI' A
#
# COMPACT_ATOMS: atom_id res chain seq x y z
N GLN A 1 -29.65 4.42 -24.16
CA GLN A 1 -28.25 3.91 -24.13
C GLN A 1 -27.86 3.70 -22.67
N LYS A 2 -27.22 2.58 -22.31
CA LYS A 2 -26.68 2.36 -20.95
C LYS A 2 -25.22 2.79 -20.92
N THR A 3 -24.88 3.72 -20.03
CA THR A 3 -23.51 4.16 -19.76
C THR A 3 -22.91 3.27 -18.67
N HIS A 4 -21.74 2.68 -18.92
CA HIS A 4 -21.01 1.87 -17.94
C HIS A 4 -19.80 2.65 -17.44
N TYR A 5 -19.56 2.62 -16.13
CA TYR A 5 -18.41 3.25 -15.48
C TYR A 5 -17.46 2.17 -14.96
N TYR A 6 -16.17 2.37 -15.20
CA TYR A 6 -15.11 1.49 -14.72
C TYR A 6 -14.16 2.29 -13.86
N GLY A 7 -14.00 1.90 -12.60
CA GLY A 7 -13.10 2.54 -11.65
C GLY A 7 -11.81 1.76 -11.48
N TYR A 8 -10.73 2.49 -11.25
CA TYR A 8 -9.42 1.96 -10.89
C TYR A 8 -8.83 2.74 -9.72
N LYS A 9 -7.96 2.09 -8.96
CA LYS A 9 -7.17 2.70 -7.88
C LYS A 9 -5.70 2.69 -8.32
N LEU A 10 -5.02 3.81 -8.11
CA LEU A 10 -3.58 3.92 -8.27
C LEU A 10 -2.95 3.84 -6.87
N HIS A 11 -2.12 2.84 -6.64
CA HIS A 11 -1.28 2.72 -5.47
C HIS A 11 0.14 3.17 -5.85
N SER A 12 0.77 4.01 -5.03
CA SER A 12 2.12 4.50 -5.31
C SER A 12 2.90 4.73 -4.03
N VAL A 13 4.17 4.36 -4.05
CA VAL A 13 5.13 4.67 -2.99
C VAL A 13 6.10 5.72 -3.50
N CYS A 14 6.23 6.82 -2.76
CA CYS A 14 7.19 7.89 -3.04
C CYS A 14 8.22 8.01 -1.91
N GLY A 15 9.43 8.44 -2.28
CA GLY A 15 10.43 8.84 -1.31
C GLY A 15 10.10 10.21 -0.69
N LEU A 16 10.83 10.59 0.36
CA LEU A 16 10.66 11.89 1.02
C LEU A 16 10.93 13.10 0.10
N SER A 17 11.67 12.90 -0.99
CA SER A 17 11.87 13.91 -2.04
C SER A 17 10.68 14.07 -2.99
N GLY A 18 9.61 13.29 -2.81
CA GLY A 18 8.43 13.27 -3.68
C GLY A 18 8.59 12.40 -4.93
N VAL A 19 9.74 11.74 -5.12
CA VAL A 19 10.00 10.88 -6.29
C VAL A 19 9.28 9.53 -6.11
N ILE A 20 8.45 9.15 -7.09
CA ILE A 20 7.79 7.84 -7.14
C ILE A 20 8.82 6.73 -7.36
N ARG A 21 8.75 5.69 -6.54
CA ARG A 21 9.65 4.53 -6.59
C ARG A 21 8.97 3.26 -7.09
N SER A 22 7.68 3.11 -6.77
CA SER A 22 6.85 1.97 -7.17
C SER A 22 5.42 2.46 -7.33
N PHE A 23 4.69 1.87 -8.28
CA PHE A 23 3.27 2.09 -8.46
C PHE A 23 2.56 0.87 -9.05
N ASN A 24 1.30 0.66 -8.70
CA ASN A 24 0.45 -0.38 -9.26
C ASN A 24 -1.00 0.09 -9.43
N LEU A 25 -1.72 -0.47 -10.39
CA LEU A 25 -3.11 -0.15 -10.71
C LEU A 25 -4.01 -1.35 -10.42
N THR A 26 -5.04 -1.15 -9.60
CA THR A 26 -6.04 -2.19 -9.30
C THR A 26 -7.44 -1.75 -9.71
N LYS A 27 -8.37 -2.70 -9.88
CA LYS A 27 -9.78 -2.37 -10.09
C LYS A 27 -10.33 -1.70 -8.83
N ALA A 28 -11.25 -0.75 -8.97
CA ALA A 28 -11.74 0.03 -7.82
C ALA A 28 -12.35 -0.79 -6.66
N PHE A 29 -12.87 -1.99 -6.93
CA PHE A 29 -13.44 -2.84 -5.88
C PHE A 29 -12.40 -3.66 -5.10
N VAL A 30 -11.15 -3.72 -5.56
CA VAL A 30 -10.08 -4.46 -4.89
C VAL A 30 -9.71 -3.73 -3.59
N HIS A 31 -9.52 -4.50 -2.51
CA HIS A 31 -9.12 -3.95 -1.22
C HIS A 31 -7.66 -3.49 -1.25
N ASP A 32 -7.38 -2.32 -0.65
CA ASP A 32 -6.07 -1.69 -0.70
C ASP A 32 -5.00 -2.57 -0.04
N ILE A 33 -5.39 -3.36 0.94
CA ILE A 33 -4.55 -4.34 1.64
C ILE A 33 -3.79 -5.31 0.72
N TYR A 34 -4.34 -5.66 -0.44
CA TYR A 34 -3.69 -6.57 -1.39
C TYR A 34 -2.45 -5.94 -2.02
N TYR A 35 -2.41 -4.62 -2.17
CA TYR A 35 -1.23 -3.92 -2.67
C TYR A 35 -0.01 -4.15 -1.76
N LEU A 36 -0.20 -4.18 -0.43
CA LEU A 36 0.89 -4.42 0.51
C LEU A 36 1.51 -5.81 0.37
N GLN A 37 0.75 -6.81 -0.09
CA GLN A 37 1.29 -8.16 -0.26
C GLN A 37 2.30 -8.22 -1.41
N GLU A 38 2.22 -7.29 -2.35
CA GLU A 38 3.11 -7.23 -3.52
C GLU A 38 4.31 -6.32 -3.27
N VAL A 39 4.17 -5.27 -2.46
CA VAL A 39 5.22 -4.25 -2.25
C VAL A 39 6.54 -4.82 -1.72
N LYS A 40 6.48 -5.93 -0.97
CA LYS A 40 7.64 -6.65 -0.44
C LYS A 40 8.57 -7.24 -1.50
N TYR A 41 8.09 -7.42 -2.72
CA TYR A 41 8.92 -7.93 -3.82
C TYR A 41 9.71 -6.82 -4.53
N GLU A 42 9.35 -5.55 -4.32
CA GLU A 42 9.96 -4.40 -4.97
C GLU A 42 10.77 -3.51 -4.00
N LEU A 43 10.38 -3.50 -2.72
CA LEU A 43 11.00 -2.69 -1.68
C LEU A 43 11.63 -3.58 -0.60
N PHE A 44 12.74 -3.14 -0.03
CA PHE A 44 13.43 -3.84 1.06
C PHE A 44 14.13 -2.84 1.99
N ASN A 45 14.11 -3.07 3.31
CA ASN A 45 14.64 -2.17 4.35
C ASN A 45 14.05 -0.74 4.30
N TYR A 46 12.72 -0.60 4.32
CA TYR A 46 12.05 0.70 4.32
C TYR A 46 11.01 0.81 5.44
N THR A 47 10.80 2.04 5.92
CA THR A 47 9.59 2.38 6.67
C THR A 47 8.56 2.95 5.71
N LEU A 48 7.46 2.23 5.50
CA LEU A 48 6.32 2.70 4.71
C LEU A 48 5.35 3.47 5.61
N ILE A 49 4.99 4.68 5.20
CA ILE A 49 3.97 5.49 5.86
C ILE A 49 2.68 5.34 5.05
N GLY A 50 1.68 4.70 5.64
CA GLY A 50 0.43 4.36 4.96
C GLY A 50 -0.80 4.96 5.65
N ASP A 51 -1.94 4.89 4.97
CA ASP A 51 -3.24 5.22 5.55
C ASP A 51 -3.85 4.04 6.35
N ARG A 52 -4.93 4.29 7.08
CA ARG A 52 -5.57 3.29 7.96
C ARG A 52 -6.20 2.11 7.20
N GLY A 53 -6.55 2.26 5.92
CA GLY A 53 -7.04 1.19 5.06
C GLY A 53 -6.02 0.07 4.84
N TYR A 54 -4.74 0.34 5.13
CA TYR A 54 -3.66 -0.64 5.11
C TYR A 54 -3.44 -1.38 6.44
N LEU A 55 -4.26 -1.13 7.46
CA LEU A 55 -4.12 -1.76 8.77
C LEU A 55 -4.38 -3.28 8.70
N SER A 56 -3.32 -4.05 8.87
CA SER A 56 -3.40 -5.50 9.04
C SER A 56 -2.18 -6.03 9.78
N THR A 57 -2.40 -6.68 10.94
CA THR A 57 -1.31 -7.21 11.77
C THR A 57 -0.56 -8.34 11.08
N SER A 58 -1.27 -9.22 10.37
CA SER A 58 -0.63 -10.34 9.67
C SER A 58 0.27 -9.88 8.54
N ILE A 59 -0.16 -8.84 7.81
CA ILE A 59 0.63 -8.27 6.71
C ILE A 59 1.80 -7.45 7.24
N GLN A 60 1.63 -6.71 8.34
CA GLN A 60 2.75 -6.01 9.00
C GLN A 60 3.87 -6.99 9.38
N PHE A 61 3.50 -8.14 9.95
CA PHE A 61 4.45 -9.17 10.31
C PHE A 61 5.13 -9.77 9.08
N ASP A 62 4.37 -10.13 8.05
CA ASP A 62 4.91 -10.66 6.79
C ASP A 62 5.85 -9.67 6.09
N LEU A 63 5.49 -8.38 6.02
CA LEU A 63 6.33 -7.31 5.48
C LEU A 63 7.66 -7.18 6.21
N PHE A 64 7.63 -7.28 7.54
CA PHE A 64 8.84 -7.18 8.37
C PHE A 64 9.75 -8.40 8.18
N GLU A 65 9.20 -9.62 8.25
CA GLU A 65 9.97 -10.86 8.13
C GLU A 65 10.55 -11.06 6.73
N THR A 66 9.76 -10.77 5.69
CA THR A 66 10.17 -11.06 4.30
C THR A 66 11.03 -9.97 3.68
N ALA A 67 10.76 -8.70 4.01
CA ALA A 67 11.38 -7.56 3.34
C ALA A 67 12.01 -6.52 4.27
N ARG A 68 11.96 -6.73 5.60
CA ARG A 68 12.35 -5.73 6.61
C ARG A 68 11.66 -4.40 6.36
N ILE A 69 10.37 -4.46 6.01
CA ILE A 69 9.53 -3.28 5.84
C ILE A 69 8.74 -3.04 7.13
N GLU A 70 8.88 -1.86 7.70
CA GLU A 70 8.06 -1.40 8.82
C GLU A 70 6.89 -0.56 8.28
N LEU A 71 5.65 -0.91 8.63
CA LEU A 71 4.48 -0.14 8.23
C LEU A 71 4.04 0.78 9.38
N SER A 72 4.25 2.09 9.19
CA SER A 72 3.81 3.14 10.11
C SER A 72 2.49 3.74 9.66
N LEU A 73 1.47 3.66 10.51
CA LEU A 73 0.13 4.18 10.24
C LEU A 73 -0.19 5.33 11.21
N PRO A 74 -0.95 6.36 10.79
CA PRO A 74 -1.31 7.45 11.69
C PRO A 74 -2.12 6.91 12.87
N TYR A 75 -1.68 7.27 14.09
CA TYR A 75 -2.37 6.94 15.34
C TYR A 75 -3.81 7.48 15.34
N ARG A 76 -4.71 6.82 16.06
CA ARG A 76 -6.03 7.41 16.36
C ARG A 76 -5.80 8.68 17.18
N ALA A 77 -6.23 9.83 16.66
CA ALA A 77 -6.58 10.94 17.55
C ALA A 77 -7.71 10.43 18.45
N ILE A 78 -7.44 10.38 19.75
CA ILE A 78 -8.44 10.11 20.80
C ILE A 78 -9.25 11.38 20.99
#